data_AF-A0A0G0U543-F1
#
_entry.id   AF-A0A0G0U543-F1
#
_cell.length_a   1.000
_cell.length_b   1.000
_cell.length_c   1.000
_cell.angle_alpha   90.00
_cell.angle_beta   90.00
_cell.angle_gamma   90.00
#
_symmetry.space_group_name_H-M   'P 1'
#
loop_
_entity.id
_entity.type
_entity.pdbx_description
1 polymer ?
#
loop_
_entity_poly.entity_id
_entity_poly.type
_entity_poly.pdbx_seq_one_letter_code
_entity_poly.pdbx_strand_id
1 'polypeptide(L)'
;MLSAADWDPKKKPSSKERADNGQLKITAQNSSYILNLLWAFGLSNKNQILDKGPMQDKQYGGAGNFASTGGWSLAKGNVMDHYSAYLFISLTPDQQALVERVSQNIYRPCCGNSTYFPDCNHGMAMLGLLELMAAQGVSEQDMYKVALQVNSFWFPDTYLTIAQYFDSKGINWNQVDPRAVLGANYSSSSGYQQIQSQVVAPAQKNGGGGCGV
;
A
#
# COMPACT_ATOMS: atom_id res chain seq x y z
N MET A 1 30.59 10.10 0.28
CA MET A 1 30.92 10.97 -0.87
C MET A 1 31.90 10.20 -1.74
N LEU A 2 31.50 9.84 -2.95
CA LEU A 2 32.39 9.27 -3.96
C LEU A 2 32.11 9.98 -5.29
N SER A 3 33.20 10.39 -5.95
CA SER A 3 33.27 11.34 -7.06
C SER A 3 32.96 10.69 -8.42
N ALA A 4 32.39 11.49 -9.32
CA ALA A 4 31.99 11.13 -10.68
C ALA A 4 33.17 10.99 -11.67
N ALA A 5 34.04 9.97 -11.48
CA ALA A 5 35.22 9.78 -12.33
C ALA A 5 35.16 8.60 -13.33
N ASP A 6 34.16 7.71 -13.27
CA ASP A 6 34.25 6.41 -14.00
C ASP A 6 33.13 6.11 -15.01
N TRP A 7 32.46 7.12 -15.58
CA TRP A 7 31.49 6.89 -16.66
C TRP A 7 32.17 6.78 -18.02
N ASP A 8 32.22 5.57 -18.61
CA ASP A 8 32.61 5.32 -20.02
C ASP A 8 31.37 4.90 -20.85
N PRO A 9 30.93 5.70 -21.83
CA PRO A 9 29.73 5.43 -22.63
C PRO A 9 29.88 4.25 -23.61
N LYS A 10 31.05 3.62 -23.73
CA LYS A 10 31.30 2.51 -24.66
C LYS A 10 31.36 1.13 -23.98
N LYS A 11 31.29 1.07 -22.66
CA LYS A 11 31.33 -0.20 -21.92
C LYS A 11 29.96 -0.86 -21.93
N LYS A 12 29.80 -1.97 -22.68
CA LYS A 12 28.60 -2.82 -22.59
C LYS A 12 28.56 -3.45 -21.19
N PRO A 13 27.45 -3.35 -20.44
CA PRO A 13 27.36 -3.90 -19.09
C PRO A 13 27.48 -5.43 -19.14
N SER A 14 28.39 -5.96 -18.32
CA SER A 14 28.51 -7.40 -18.12
C SER A 14 27.31 -7.91 -17.32
N SER A 15 26.90 -9.16 -17.52
CA SER A 15 25.73 -9.82 -16.92
C SER A 15 25.76 -9.98 -15.39
N LYS A 16 26.61 -9.23 -14.69
CA LYS A 16 26.79 -9.27 -13.23
C LYS A 16 26.52 -7.94 -12.51
N GLU A 17 25.96 -6.95 -13.21
CA GLU A 17 25.42 -5.75 -12.57
C GLU A 17 23.91 -5.96 -12.32
N ARG A 18 23.58 -6.74 -11.28
CA ARG A 18 22.31 -6.45 -10.59
C ARG A 18 22.47 -5.02 -10.09
N ALA A 19 21.72 -4.08 -10.65
CA ALA A 19 21.62 -2.76 -10.06
C ALA A 19 21.34 -2.96 -8.57
N ASP A 20 22.25 -2.50 -7.71
CA ASP A 20 22.07 -2.54 -6.27
C ASP A 20 20.96 -1.55 -5.92
N ASN A 21 19.72 -2.00 -6.08
CA ASN A 21 18.52 -1.17 -5.99
C ASN A 21 18.21 -0.73 -4.55
N GLY A 22 19.12 -0.97 -3.60
CA GLY A 22 19.03 -0.52 -2.22
C GLY A 22 17.74 -0.93 -1.52
N GLN A 23 17.45 -0.26 -0.40
CA GLN A 23 16.18 -0.38 0.31
C GLN A 23 15.19 0.67 -0.22
N LEU A 24 13.94 0.29 -0.41
CA LEU A 24 12.86 1.22 -0.72
C LEU A 24 12.72 2.24 0.41
N LYS A 25 13.00 3.52 0.12
CA LYS A 25 12.87 4.62 1.08
C LYS A 25 11.63 5.46 0.77
N ILE A 26 10.71 5.51 1.73
CA ILE A 26 9.50 6.33 1.65
C ILE A 26 9.65 7.54 2.55
N THR A 27 9.32 8.72 2.02
CA THR A 27 9.30 9.99 2.73
C THR A 27 8.02 10.74 2.38
N ALA A 28 7.70 11.80 3.12
CA ALA A 28 6.56 12.65 2.80
C ALA A 28 6.65 13.27 1.38
N GLN A 29 7.86 13.46 0.84
CA GLN A 29 8.08 14.07 -0.47
C GLN A 29 7.89 13.10 -1.62
N ASN A 30 8.13 11.79 -1.42
CA ASN A 30 8.04 10.80 -2.49
C ASN A 30 6.86 9.82 -2.31
N SER A 31 6.08 9.94 -1.25
CA SER A 31 5.03 8.97 -0.90
C SER A 31 4.02 8.75 -2.01
N SER A 32 3.61 9.81 -2.72
CA SER A 32 2.69 9.72 -3.87
C SER A 32 3.32 9.00 -5.08
N TYR A 33 4.61 9.21 -5.34
CA TYR A 33 5.32 8.50 -6.40
C TYR A 33 5.44 7.01 -6.06
N ILE A 34 5.81 6.69 -4.82
CA ILE A 34 5.91 5.31 -4.36
C ILE A 34 4.55 4.62 -4.35
N LEU A 35 3.47 5.33 -4.00
CA LEU A 35 2.11 4.81 -4.12
C LEU A 35 1.82 4.36 -5.55
N ASN A 36 2.07 5.21 -6.54
CA ASN A 36 1.79 4.86 -7.95
C ASN A 36 2.66 3.71 -8.45
N LEU A 37 3.93 3.66 -8.03
CA LEU A 37 4.83 2.55 -8.33
C LEU A 37 4.31 1.22 -7.76
N LEU A 38 3.94 1.21 -6.47
CA LEU A 38 3.42 0.03 -5.80
C LEU A 38 2.02 -0.35 -6.29
N TRP A 39 1.20 0.62 -6.68
CA TRP A 39 -0.09 0.38 -7.31
C TRP A 39 0.11 -0.35 -8.64
N ALA A 40 0.98 0.15 -9.52
CA ALA A 40 1.30 -0.52 -10.78
C ALA A 40 1.81 -1.95 -10.55
N PHE A 41 2.73 -2.10 -9.58
CA PHE A 41 3.30 -3.38 -9.20
C PHE A 41 2.22 -4.34 -8.68
N GLY A 42 1.44 -3.94 -7.68
CA GLY A 42 0.41 -4.76 -7.07
C GLY A 42 -0.71 -5.14 -8.04
N LEU A 43 -1.11 -4.22 -8.93
CA LEU A 43 -2.08 -4.51 -9.99
C LEU A 43 -1.57 -5.59 -10.95
N SER A 44 -0.29 -5.52 -11.28
CA SER A 44 0.29 -6.27 -12.39
C SER A 44 0.91 -7.60 -11.97
N ASN A 45 1.35 -7.69 -10.71
CA ASN A 45 1.96 -8.89 -10.15
C ASN A 45 0.92 -10.01 -10.01
N LYS A 46 1.30 -11.23 -10.41
CA LYS A 46 0.44 -12.41 -10.36
C LYS A 46 0.15 -12.77 -8.91
N ASN A 47 -1.10 -12.66 -8.48
CA ASN A 47 -1.49 -13.03 -7.12
C ASN A 47 -2.89 -13.67 -7.06
N GLN A 48 -3.05 -14.68 -6.20
CA GLN A 48 -4.35 -15.33 -6.03
C GLN A 48 -5.42 -14.46 -5.34
N ILE A 49 -5.03 -13.44 -4.58
CA ILE A 49 -5.96 -12.42 -4.06
C ILE A 49 -6.64 -11.69 -5.22
N LEU A 50 -5.91 -11.41 -6.31
CA LEU A 50 -6.49 -10.77 -7.49
C LEU A 50 -7.26 -11.76 -8.37
N ASP A 51 -6.79 -13.00 -8.49
CA ASP A 51 -7.43 -14.00 -9.35
C ASP A 51 -8.69 -14.62 -8.74
N LYS A 52 -8.80 -14.67 -7.41
CA LYS A 52 -9.85 -15.41 -6.68
C LYS A 52 -10.47 -14.63 -5.52
N GLY A 53 -9.93 -13.45 -5.19
CA GLY A 53 -10.42 -12.65 -4.08
C GLY A 53 -11.63 -11.79 -4.42
N PRO A 54 -12.02 -10.87 -3.53
CA PRO A 54 -13.31 -10.18 -3.55
C PRO A 54 -13.58 -9.35 -4.81
N MET A 55 -12.54 -8.83 -5.48
CA MET A 55 -12.71 -8.08 -6.73
C MET A 55 -13.27 -8.93 -7.88
N GLN A 56 -13.14 -10.26 -7.81
CA GLN A 56 -13.67 -11.18 -8.82
C GLN A 56 -15.12 -11.57 -8.56
N ASP A 57 -15.73 -11.11 -7.46
CA ASP A 57 -17.10 -11.43 -7.15
C ASP A 57 -18.04 -10.89 -8.26
N LYS A 58 -18.93 -11.77 -8.73
CA LYS A 58 -19.91 -11.49 -9.78
C LYS A 58 -20.84 -10.33 -9.41
N GLN A 59 -21.07 -10.10 -8.11
CA GLN A 59 -21.89 -8.97 -7.66
C GLN A 59 -21.34 -7.60 -8.12
N TYR A 60 -20.03 -7.52 -8.40
CA TYR A 60 -19.38 -6.29 -8.86
C TYR A 60 -19.18 -6.23 -10.38
N GLY A 61 -19.60 -7.26 -11.13
CA GLY A 61 -19.35 -7.35 -12.57
C GLY A 61 -17.90 -7.65 -12.95
N GLY A 62 -17.09 -8.13 -12.00
CA GLY A 62 -15.67 -8.43 -12.18
C GLY A 62 -14.74 -7.28 -11.81
N ALA A 63 -13.43 -7.53 -11.89
CA ALA A 63 -12.41 -6.64 -11.34
C ALA A 63 -12.19 -5.32 -12.12
N GLY A 64 -12.81 -5.13 -13.29
CA GLY A 64 -12.49 -4.02 -14.20
C GLY A 64 -12.94 -2.63 -13.74
N ASN A 65 -13.98 -2.53 -12.92
CA ASN A 65 -14.67 -1.26 -12.63
C ASN A 65 -14.27 -0.61 -11.30
N PHE A 66 -13.25 -1.11 -10.63
CA PHE A 66 -12.77 -0.55 -9.37
C PHE A 66 -11.84 0.63 -9.58
N ALA A 67 -11.66 1.48 -8.57
CA ALA A 67 -10.73 2.61 -8.66
C ALA A 67 -9.28 2.15 -8.86
N SER A 68 -8.91 0.96 -8.36
CA SER A 68 -7.59 0.36 -8.59
C SER A 68 -7.37 -0.08 -10.04
N THR A 69 -8.40 -0.30 -10.84
CA THR A 69 -8.27 -0.74 -12.24
C THR A 69 -8.69 0.37 -13.19
N GLY A 70 -9.95 0.81 -13.10
CA GLY A 70 -10.51 1.87 -13.95
C GLY A 70 -9.87 3.24 -13.73
N GLY A 71 -9.24 3.47 -12.58
CA GLY A 71 -8.45 4.67 -12.31
C GLY A 71 -7.03 4.65 -12.88
N TRP A 72 -6.54 3.50 -13.36
CA TRP A 72 -5.17 3.38 -13.88
C TRP A 72 -5.10 3.74 -15.37
N SER A 73 -4.74 4.99 -15.66
CA SER A 73 -4.71 5.57 -17.01
C SER A 73 -3.38 5.36 -17.77
N LEU A 74 -2.32 4.97 -17.07
CA LEU A 74 -0.95 4.93 -17.61
C LEU A 74 -0.62 3.64 -18.39
N ALA A 75 -1.52 2.66 -18.41
CA ALA A 75 -1.28 1.39 -19.09
C ALA A 75 -1.21 1.58 -20.62
N LYS A 76 -0.32 0.82 -21.27
CA LYS A 76 -0.33 0.67 -22.72
C LYS A 76 -1.26 -0.47 -23.09
N GLY A 77 -2.48 -0.16 -23.52
CA GLY A 77 -3.52 -1.14 -23.82
C GLY A 77 -4.61 -1.13 -22.76
N ASN A 78 -5.35 -2.24 -22.62
CA ASN A 78 -6.36 -2.36 -21.57
C ASN A 78 -5.68 -2.69 -20.24
N VAL A 79 -6.04 -1.98 -19.16
CA VAL A 79 -5.52 -2.27 -17.81
C VAL A 79 -5.74 -3.73 -17.39
N MET A 80 -6.84 -4.34 -17.83
CA MET A 80 -7.16 -5.73 -17.52
C MET A 80 -6.26 -6.73 -18.23
N ASP A 81 -5.55 -6.34 -19.29
CA ASP A 81 -4.50 -7.17 -19.90
C ASP A 81 -3.26 -7.29 -19.00
N HIS A 82 -3.12 -6.37 -18.04
CA HIS A 82 -2.02 -6.35 -17.07
C HIS A 82 -2.43 -6.86 -15.69
N TYR A 83 -3.73 -6.88 -15.37
CA TYR A 83 -4.24 -7.29 -14.07
C TYR A 83 -3.86 -8.72 -13.72
N SER A 84 -3.04 -8.90 -12.66
CA SER A 84 -2.55 -10.22 -12.22
C SER A 84 -1.96 -11.05 -13.38
N ALA A 85 -1.17 -10.40 -14.24
CA ALA A 85 -0.67 -11.01 -15.48
C ALA A 85 0.79 -11.43 -15.41
N TYR A 86 1.60 -10.80 -14.56
CA TYR A 86 3.06 -10.95 -14.60
C TYR A 86 3.61 -11.54 -13.31
N LEU A 87 4.46 -12.56 -13.42
CA LEU A 87 5.15 -13.15 -12.28
C LEU A 87 6.44 -12.36 -11.97
N PHE A 88 6.31 -11.14 -11.46
CA PHE A 88 7.48 -10.33 -11.07
C PHE A 88 8.18 -10.91 -9.84
N ILE A 89 7.38 -11.37 -8.88
CA ILE A 89 7.84 -12.14 -7.73
C ILE A 89 6.99 -13.41 -7.57
N SER A 90 7.60 -14.45 -7.01
CA SER A 90 6.91 -15.70 -6.70
C SER A 90 6.94 -15.91 -5.19
N LEU A 91 5.76 -16.06 -4.59
CA LEU A 91 5.60 -16.33 -3.16
C LEU A 91 5.50 -17.83 -2.93
N THR A 92 6.13 -18.32 -1.88
CA THR A 92 5.86 -19.67 -1.36
C THR A 92 4.43 -19.75 -0.80
N PRO A 93 3.87 -20.95 -0.61
CA PRO A 93 2.56 -21.11 0.01
C PRO A 93 2.45 -20.39 1.37
N ASP A 94 3.48 -20.45 2.20
CA ASP A 94 3.52 -19.80 3.51
C ASP A 94 3.57 -18.27 3.39
N GLN A 95 4.36 -17.74 2.46
CA GLN A 95 4.43 -16.30 2.18
C GLN A 95 3.09 -15.77 1.65
N GLN A 96 2.44 -16.51 0.75
CA GLN A 96 1.13 -16.13 0.23
C GLN A 96 0.06 -16.17 1.33
N ALA A 97 0.05 -17.21 2.17
CA ALA A 97 -0.86 -17.30 3.31
C ALA A 97 -0.62 -16.18 4.33
N LEU A 98 0.62 -15.72 4.49
CA LEU A 98 0.95 -14.54 5.27
C LEU A 98 0.35 -13.27 4.65
N VAL A 99 0.55 -13.02 3.35
CA VAL A 99 -0.02 -11.85 2.65
C VAL A 99 -1.54 -11.81 2.80
N GLU A 100 -2.23 -12.94 2.62
CA GLU A 100 -3.68 -13.03 2.80
C GLU A 100 -4.12 -12.68 4.22
N ARG A 101 -3.50 -13.29 5.23
CA ARG A 101 -3.85 -13.02 6.63
C ARG A 101 -3.58 -11.56 7.01
N VAL A 102 -2.44 -10.99 6.60
CA VAL A 102 -2.09 -9.61 6.93
C VAL A 102 -3.03 -8.62 6.21
N SER A 103 -3.24 -8.80 4.91
CA SER A 103 -4.06 -7.90 4.09
C SER A 103 -5.52 -7.81 4.55
N GLN A 104 -6.07 -8.87 5.16
CA GLN A 104 -7.43 -8.84 5.74
C GLN A 104 -7.57 -7.88 6.92
N ASN A 105 -6.48 -7.53 7.60
CA ASN A 105 -6.49 -6.70 8.81
C ASN A 105 -6.07 -5.24 8.54
N ILE A 106 -5.66 -4.89 7.32
CA ILE A 106 -5.17 -3.55 6.98
C ILE A 106 -6.23 -2.79 6.20
N TYR A 107 -6.78 -1.75 6.83
CA TYR A 107 -7.74 -0.82 6.26
C TYR A 107 -7.07 0.52 5.93
N ARG A 108 -7.79 1.34 5.18
CA ARG A 108 -7.41 2.68 4.74
C ARG A 108 -8.62 3.62 4.82
N PRO A 109 -8.45 4.87 5.28
CA PRO A 109 -9.57 5.72 5.66
C PRO A 109 -10.43 6.19 4.48
N CYS A 110 -9.98 5.97 3.24
CA CYS A 110 -10.72 6.31 2.03
C CYS A 110 -11.75 5.25 1.59
N CYS A 111 -11.73 4.02 2.11
CA CYS A 111 -12.77 3.01 1.83
C CYS A 111 -13.11 2.14 3.04
N GLY A 112 -14.20 1.38 2.95
CA GLY A 112 -14.66 0.47 4.01
C GLY A 112 -14.02 -0.93 3.97
N ASN A 113 -13.29 -1.24 2.91
CA ASN A 113 -12.72 -2.57 2.67
C ASN A 113 -11.25 -2.68 3.11
N SER A 114 -10.84 -3.88 3.52
CA SER A 114 -9.44 -4.18 3.84
C SER A 114 -8.59 -4.33 2.56
N THR A 115 -7.27 -4.39 2.71
CA THR A 115 -6.31 -4.58 1.63
C THR A 115 -6.52 -5.89 0.87
N TYR A 116 -7.14 -6.90 1.52
CA TYR A 116 -7.55 -8.15 0.86
C TYR A 116 -8.60 -7.91 -0.25
N PHE A 117 -9.32 -6.80 -0.21
CA PHE A 117 -10.14 -6.29 -1.29
C PHE A 117 -9.50 -4.99 -1.83
N PRO A 118 -8.51 -5.08 -2.74
CA PRO A 118 -7.75 -3.92 -3.19
C PRO A 118 -8.49 -3.10 -4.27
N ASP A 119 -9.67 -2.60 -3.93
CA ASP A 119 -10.61 -1.86 -4.80
C ASP A 119 -10.22 -0.40 -5.09
N CYS A 120 -9.16 0.12 -4.48
CA CYS A 120 -8.57 1.41 -4.86
C CYS A 120 -7.04 1.33 -5.00
N ASN A 121 -6.46 2.37 -5.56
CA ASN A 121 -5.01 2.56 -5.68
C ASN A 121 -4.22 2.31 -4.37
N HIS A 122 -4.66 2.84 -3.23
CA HIS A 122 -4.00 2.62 -1.93
C HIS A 122 -4.05 1.15 -1.47
N GLY A 123 -5.19 0.49 -1.67
CA GLY A 123 -5.35 -0.93 -1.32
C GLY A 123 -4.47 -1.81 -2.22
N MET A 124 -4.46 -1.51 -3.52
CA MET A 124 -3.61 -2.22 -4.48
C MET A 124 -2.12 -1.97 -4.24
N ALA A 125 -1.73 -0.75 -3.90
CA ALA A 125 -0.36 -0.41 -3.54
C ALA A 125 0.07 -1.09 -2.24
N MET A 126 -0.80 -1.13 -1.23
CA MET A 126 -0.53 -1.86 0.01
C MET A 126 -0.38 -3.36 -0.25
N LEU A 127 -1.23 -3.96 -1.08
CA LEU A 127 -1.07 -5.35 -1.50
C LEU A 127 0.32 -5.58 -2.11
N GLY A 128 0.72 -4.77 -3.10
CA GLY A 128 2.04 -4.85 -3.72
C GLY A 128 3.20 -4.75 -2.72
N LEU A 129 3.10 -3.87 -1.73
CA LEU A 129 4.07 -3.78 -0.64
C LEU A 129 4.13 -5.05 0.19
N LEU A 130 2.99 -5.61 0.61
CA LEU A 130 2.93 -6.82 1.42
C LEU A 130 3.53 -8.02 0.66
N GLU A 131 3.30 -8.13 -0.65
CA GLU A 131 3.91 -9.17 -1.47
C GLU A 131 5.44 -9.05 -1.50
N LEU A 132 5.97 -7.83 -1.70
CA LEU A 132 7.42 -7.58 -1.67
C LEU A 132 8.02 -7.92 -0.30
N MET A 133 7.35 -7.53 0.78
CA MET A 133 7.80 -7.82 2.15
C MET A 133 7.79 -9.33 2.44
N ALA A 134 6.74 -10.04 2.04
CA ALA A 134 6.64 -11.48 2.22
C ALA A 134 7.73 -12.21 1.44
N ALA A 135 7.98 -11.81 0.18
CA ALA A 135 9.05 -12.35 -0.66
C ALA A 135 10.44 -12.16 -0.03
N GLN A 136 10.63 -11.09 0.74
CA GLN A 136 11.87 -10.79 1.48
C GLN A 136 11.94 -11.47 2.86
N GLY A 137 10.93 -12.25 3.24
CA GLY A 137 10.89 -12.95 4.53
C GLY A 137 10.64 -12.04 5.73
N VAL A 138 10.02 -10.88 5.51
CA VAL A 138 9.67 -9.97 6.61
C VAL A 138 8.59 -10.62 7.51
N SER A 139 8.73 -10.45 8.82
CA SER A 139 7.80 -11.01 9.81
C SER A 139 6.41 -10.36 9.74
N GLU A 140 5.37 -11.10 10.15
CA GLU A 140 3.99 -10.57 10.24
C GLU A 140 3.92 -9.29 11.08
N GLN A 141 4.63 -9.28 12.22
CA GLN A 141 4.66 -8.13 13.12
C GLN A 141 5.28 -6.90 12.44
N ASP A 142 6.37 -7.09 11.69
CA ASP A 142 7.03 -5.98 11.00
C ASP A 142 6.26 -5.54 9.75
N MET A 143 5.49 -6.42 9.11
CA MET A 143 4.53 -6.04 8.06
C MET A 143 3.50 -5.04 8.59
N TYR A 144 2.93 -5.26 9.78
CA TYR A 144 2.00 -4.29 10.36
C TYR A 144 2.68 -2.96 10.74
N LYS A 145 3.90 -3.00 11.28
CA LYS A 145 4.65 -1.76 11.60
C LYS A 145 4.93 -0.94 10.35
N VAL A 146 5.41 -1.58 9.29
CA VAL A 146 5.71 -0.90 8.02
C VAL A 146 4.42 -0.41 7.36
N ALA A 147 3.36 -1.22 7.32
CA ALA A 147 2.07 -0.81 6.79
C ALA A 147 1.50 0.42 7.52
N LEU A 148 1.63 0.49 8.85
CA LEU A 148 1.22 1.66 9.63
C LEU A 148 2.01 2.91 9.23
N GLN A 149 3.33 2.79 9.07
CA GLN A 149 4.17 3.91 8.62
C GLN A 149 3.80 4.38 7.22
N VAL A 150 3.61 3.45 6.29
CA VAL A 150 3.27 3.75 4.89
C VAL A 150 1.89 4.39 4.79
N ASN A 151 0.88 3.85 5.47
CA ASN A 151 -0.43 4.48 5.54
C ASN A 151 -0.36 5.88 6.20
N SER A 152 0.51 6.08 7.19
CA SER A 152 0.72 7.41 7.80
C SER A 152 1.31 8.43 6.82
N PHE A 153 2.12 7.98 5.85
CA PHE A 153 2.61 8.84 4.76
C PHE A 153 1.56 9.10 3.67
N TRP A 154 0.65 8.16 3.44
CA TRP A 154 -0.42 8.30 2.45
C TRP A 154 -1.62 9.08 2.98
N PHE A 155 -1.86 9.04 4.30
CA PHE A 155 -2.99 9.67 4.96
C PHE A 155 -2.55 10.46 6.22
N PRO A 156 -1.66 11.46 6.08
CA PRO A 156 -1.04 12.12 7.23
C PRO A 156 -2.06 12.73 8.20
N ASP A 157 -3.07 13.44 7.70
CA ASP A 157 -4.08 14.07 8.56
C ASP A 157 -4.92 13.05 9.32
N THR A 158 -5.23 11.91 8.69
CA THR A 158 -5.95 10.81 9.33
C THR A 158 -5.14 10.25 10.50
N TYR A 159 -3.87 9.91 10.28
CA TYR A 159 -3.06 9.30 11.33
C TYR A 159 -2.67 10.29 12.43
N LEU A 160 -2.56 11.59 12.13
CA LEU A 160 -2.47 12.64 13.15
C LEU A 160 -3.74 12.72 14.01
N THR A 161 -4.91 12.64 13.39
CA THR A 161 -6.22 12.65 14.08
C THR A 161 -6.37 11.40 14.97
N ILE A 162 -6.01 10.22 14.46
CA ILE A 162 -6.01 8.98 15.25
C ILE A 162 -5.00 9.08 16.39
N ALA A 163 -3.82 9.65 16.18
CA ALA A 163 -2.83 9.86 17.25
C ALA A 163 -3.38 10.77 18.36
N GLN A 164 -4.06 11.86 18.02
CA GLN A 164 -4.76 12.73 19.00
C GLN A 164 -5.83 11.98 19.78
N TYR A 165 -6.56 11.07 19.12
CA TYR A 165 -7.53 10.22 19.79
C TYR A 165 -6.88 9.34 20.86
N PHE A 166 -5.79 8.65 20.54
CA PHE A 166 -5.07 7.81 21.52
C PHE A 166 -4.47 8.65 22.66
N ASP A 167 -3.91 9.83 22.34
CA ASP A 167 -3.38 10.75 23.33
C ASP A 167 -4.47 11.21 24.32
N SER A 168 -5.68 11.50 23.84
CA SER A 168 -6.84 11.82 24.69
C SER A 168 -7.25 10.67 25.63
N LYS A 169 -6.82 9.45 25.35
CA LYS A 169 -7.01 8.25 26.19
C LYS A 169 -5.78 7.92 27.04
N GLY A 170 -4.74 8.77 27.03
CA GLY A 170 -3.49 8.56 27.76
C GLY A 170 -2.59 7.47 27.17
N ILE A 171 -2.77 7.12 25.89
CA ILE A 171 -1.98 6.11 25.19
C ILE A 171 -1.02 6.82 24.23
N ASN A 172 0.28 6.68 24.47
CA ASN A 172 1.28 7.26 23.58
C ASN A 172 1.32 6.51 22.24
N TRP A 173 1.56 7.23 21.13
CA TRP A 173 1.59 6.64 19.79
C TRP A 173 2.55 5.44 19.65
N ASN A 174 3.69 5.48 20.34
CA ASN A 174 4.67 4.39 20.32
C ASN A 174 4.24 3.13 21.09
N GLN A 175 3.15 3.19 21.86
CA GLN A 175 2.57 2.06 22.60
C GLN A 175 1.38 1.43 21.85
N VAL A 176 0.93 2.06 20.77
CA VAL A 176 -0.23 1.62 20.03
C VAL A 176 0.11 0.37 19.21
N ASP A 177 -0.75 -0.64 19.27
CA ASP A 177 -0.62 -1.84 18.44
C ASP A 177 -0.91 -1.49 16.96
N PRO A 178 0.08 -1.66 16.04
CA PRO A 178 -0.11 -1.35 14.63
C PRO A 178 -1.23 -2.15 14.00
N ARG A 179 -1.44 -3.42 14.40
CA ARG A 179 -2.53 -4.24 13.85
C ARG A 179 -3.89 -3.69 14.25
N ALA A 180 -4.05 -3.28 15.51
CA ALA A 180 -5.30 -2.69 15.99
C ALA A 180 -5.63 -1.39 15.24
N VAL A 181 -4.66 -0.48 15.09
CA VAL A 181 -4.89 0.80 14.41
C VAL A 181 -5.13 0.66 12.91
N LEU A 182 -4.45 -0.26 12.25
CA LEU A 182 -4.73 -0.55 10.84
C LEU A 182 -6.11 -1.20 10.65
N GLY A 183 -6.71 -1.72 11.71
CA GLY A 183 -8.00 -2.39 11.67
C GLY A 183 -9.20 -1.48 11.37
N ALA A 184 -10.36 -2.11 11.15
CA ALA A 184 -11.57 -1.46 10.70
C ALA A 184 -12.07 -0.35 11.64
N ASN A 185 -11.85 -0.49 12.95
CA ASN A 185 -12.36 0.45 13.94
C ASN A 185 -11.68 1.83 13.91
N TYR A 186 -10.48 1.92 13.32
CA TYR A 186 -9.69 3.14 13.29
C TYR A 186 -9.37 3.59 11.86
N SER A 187 -8.98 2.65 11.00
CA SER A 187 -8.50 2.96 9.65
C SER A 187 -9.49 2.64 8.54
N SER A 188 -10.71 2.13 8.79
CA SER A 188 -11.73 2.09 7.73
C SER A 188 -12.39 3.48 7.56
N SER A 189 -13.10 3.70 6.46
CA SER A 189 -13.83 4.96 6.25
C SER A 189 -14.79 5.29 7.40
N SER A 190 -15.59 4.33 7.87
CA SER A 190 -16.53 4.53 8.97
C SER A 190 -15.83 4.59 10.33
N GLY A 191 -14.82 3.75 10.55
CA GLY A 191 -14.02 3.77 11.78
C GLY A 191 -13.32 5.12 11.98
N TYR A 192 -12.67 5.61 10.93
CA TYR A 192 -12.03 6.92 10.97
C TYR A 192 -13.02 8.05 11.23
N GLN A 193 -14.19 8.06 10.57
CA GLN A 193 -15.23 9.06 10.82
C GLN A 193 -15.67 9.08 12.30
N GLN A 194 -15.82 7.90 12.90
CA GLN A 194 -16.16 7.78 14.33
C GLN A 194 -15.04 8.30 15.24
N ILE A 195 -13.77 8.08 14.89
CA ILE A 195 -12.63 8.62 15.64
C ILE A 195 -12.57 10.14 15.50
N GLN A 196 -12.75 10.65 14.28
CA GLN A 196 -12.72 12.08 13.98
C GLN A 196 -13.79 12.86 14.76
N SER A 197 -14.98 12.29 14.97
CA SER A 197 -16.04 12.94 15.77
C SER A 197 -15.73 13.01 17.27
N GLN A 198 -14.70 12.31 17.75
CA GLN A 198 -14.30 12.24 19.16
C GLN A 198 -13.09 13.10 19.48
N VAL A 199 -12.48 13.75 18.49
CA VAL A 199 -11.33 14.64 18.68
C VAL A 199 -11.69 16.06 18.27
N VAL A 200 -11.10 17.05 18.96
CA VAL A 200 -11.22 18.45 18.56
C VAL A 200 -10.48 18.60 17.23
N ALA A 201 -11.16 19.11 16.20
CA ALA A 201 -10.62 19.18 14.85
C ALA A 201 -9.24 19.88 14.82
N PRO A 202 -8.20 19.27 14.20
CA PRO A 202 -6.97 19.98 13.89
C PRO A 202 -7.27 21.19 12.99
N ALA A 203 -6.50 22.27 13.14
CA ALA A 203 -6.54 23.38 12.18
C ALA A 203 -6.19 22.84 10.78
N GLN A 204 -7.15 22.90 9.84
CA GLN A 204 -6.98 22.36 8.49
C GLN A 204 -5.76 22.98 7.79
N LYS A 205 -4.80 22.15 7.37
CA LYS A 205 -3.93 22.49 6.25
C LYS A 205 -4.52 21.83 5.01
N ASN A 206 -4.86 22.65 4.02
CA ASN A 206 -5.35 22.21 2.72
C ASN A 206 -4.35 21.23 2.07
N GLY A 207 -4.72 19.95 1.99
CA GLY A 207 -3.97 18.91 1.28
C GLY A 207 -4.92 18.13 0.36
N GLY A 208 -4.83 18.37 -0.94
CA GLY A 208 -5.71 17.77 -1.94
C GLY A 208 -5.50 16.26 -2.08
N GLY A 209 -6.51 15.48 -1.73
CA GLY A 209 -6.61 14.05 -2.02
C GLY A 209 -7.04 13.80 -3.47
N GLY A 210 -6.16 14.11 -4.43
CA GLY A 210 -6.37 13.72 -5.83
C GLY A 210 -6.03 12.24 -6.02
N CYS A 211 -7.02 11.42 -6.35
CA CYS A 211 -6.87 9.98 -6.59
C CYS A 211 -6.68 9.62 -8.07
N GLY A 212 -6.13 10.54 -8.87
CA GLY A 212 -5.87 10.33 -10.30
C GLY A 212 -4.38 10.32 -10.62
N VAL A 213 -4.00 9.54 -11.62
CA VAL A 213 -2.73 9.60 -12.33
C VAL A 213 -2.93 10.11 -13.75
#